data_AF-A0A3C2D6L9-F1
#
_entry.id   AF-A0A3C2D6L9-F1
#
_cell.length_a   1.000
_cell.length_b   1.000
_cell.length_c   1.000
_cell.angle_alpha   90.00
_cell.angle_beta   90.00
_cell.angle_gamma   90.00
#
_symmetry.space_group_name_H-M   'P 1'
#
loop_
_entity.id
_entity.type
_entity.pdbx_description
1 polymer ?
#
loop_
_entity_poly.entity_id
_entity_poly.type
_entity_poly.pdbx_seq_one_letter_code
_entity_poly.pdbx_strand_id
1 'polypeptide(L)'
;MNSKEYIKTGLLKLLKLYPNFTFSYQFDEKVNLHQVLVEPKIEFESNKVFQNDEADLTFDFDNLFFPESILFFSKDSLISINSPEFILYTPYMVEVLFDYSLKNIKDKAYLSGENNYALAA
;
A
#
# COMPACT_ATOMS: atom_id res chain seq x y z
N MET A 1 -11.20 9.37 9.61
CA MET A 1 -10.62 8.55 8.54
C MET A 1 -11.78 7.86 7.84
N ASN A 2 -11.87 7.94 6.52
CA ASN A 2 -12.92 7.22 5.78
C ASN A 2 -12.51 5.74 5.53
N SER A 3 -13.45 4.91 5.07
CA SER A 3 -13.22 3.49 4.81
C SER A 3 -12.07 3.26 3.82
N LYS A 4 -12.02 3.99 2.71
CA LYS A 4 -10.94 3.90 1.70
C LYS A 4 -9.56 4.21 2.30
N GLU A 5 -9.46 5.24 3.14
CA GLU A 5 -8.22 5.60 3.85
C GLU A 5 -7.80 4.53 4.86
N TYR A 6 -8.77 3.93 5.56
CA TYR A 6 -8.54 2.81 6.46
C TYR A 6 -7.92 1.63 5.70
N ILE A 7 -8.57 1.21 4.61
CA ILE A 7 -8.10 0.11 3.74
C ILE A 7 -6.69 0.41 3.26
N LYS A 8 -6.46 1.60 2.67
CA LYS A 8 -5.15 1.96 2.15
C LYS A 8 -4.06 1.90 3.23
N THR A 9 -4.36 2.36 4.45
CA THR A 9 -3.43 2.30 5.58
C THR A 9 -3.17 0.86 6.02
N GLY A 10 -4.22 0.02 6.08
CA GLY A 10 -4.12 -1.41 6.38
C GLY A 10 -3.25 -2.15 5.36
N LEU A 11 -3.51 -1.96 4.07
CA LEU A 11 -2.73 -2.55 2.98
C LEU A 11 -1.28 -2.08 2.99
N LEU A 12 -1.00 -0.82 3.33
CA LEU A 12 0.37 -0.34 3.50
C LEU A 12 1.10 -1.00 4.68
N LYS A 13 0.39 -1.34 5.77
CA LYS A 13 0.97 -2.12 6.88
C LYS A 13 1.26 -3.54 6.45
N LEU A 14 0.31 -4.20 5.76
CA LEU A 14 0.52 -5.54 5.21
C LEU A 14 1.70 -5.57 4.23
N LEU A 15 1.80 -4.59 3.34
CA LEU A 15 2.92 -4.50 2.39
C LEU A 15 4.29 -4.37 3.08
N LYS A 16 4.36 -3.69 4.23
CA LYS A 16 5.61 -3.60 5.01
C LYS A 16 6.01 -4.95 5.63
N LEU A 17 5.04 -5.77 6.01
CA LEU A 17 5.26 -7.10 6.57
C LEU A 17 5.55 -8.13 5.47
N TYR A 18 4.92 -7.94 4.31
CA TYR A 18 4.93 -8.87 3.19
C TYR A 18 5.36 -8.15 1.89
N PRO A 19 6.65 -7.77 1.77
CA PRO A 19 7.12 -6.91 0.68
C PRO A 19 7.06 -7.55 -0.71
N ASN A 20 6.92 -8.88 -0.78
CA ASN A 20 6.73 -9.64 -2.01
C ASN A 20 5.29 -9.57 -2.56
N PHE A 21 4.36 -8.97 -1.82
CA PHE A 21 2.98 -8.83 -2.26
C PHE A 21 2.75 -7.56 -3.10
N THR A 22 1.73 -7.63 -3.95
CA THR A 22 1.12 -6.53 -4.66
C THR A 22 -0.38 -6.54 -4.37
N PHE A 23 -0.92 -5.38 -4.04
CA PHE A 23 -2.34 -5.18 -3.76
C PHE A 23 -2.92 -4.22 -4.79
N SER A 24 -3.93 -4.67 -5.54
CA SER A 24 -4.74 -3.79 -6.39
C SER A 24 -6.10 -3.60 -5.73
N TYR A 25 -6.55 -2.36 -5.62
CA TYR A 25 -7.76 -2.02 -4.88
C TYR A 25 -8.81 -1.35 -5.78
N GLN A 26 -10.07 -1.70 -5.57
CA GLN A 26 -11.23 -1.05 -6.18
C GLN A 26 -12.40 -1.03 -5.19
N PHE A 27 -13.19 0.04 -5.16
CA PHE A 27 -14.47 0.06 -4.46
C PHE A 27 -15.63 -0.15 -5.44
N ASP A 28 -16.52 -1.10 -5.13
CA ASP A 28 -17.80 -1.26 -5.82
C ASP A 28 -18.91 -0.57 -5.02
N GLU A 29 -19.25 0.65 -5.43
CA GLU A 29 -20.30 1.47 -4.81
C GLU A 29 -21.70 0.84 -4.91
N LYS A 30 -21.95 -0.08 -5.85
CA LYS A 30 -23.28 -0.69 -6.02
C LYS A 30 -23.62 -1.66 -4.90
N VAL A 31 -22.60 -2.31 -4.35
CA VAL A 31 -22.73 -3.34 -3.32
C VAL A 31 -21.96 -2.99 -2.04
N ASN A 32 -21.40 -1.78 -1.96
CA ASN A 32 -20.57 -1.31 -0.83
C ASN A 32 -19.40 -2.27 -0.51
N LEU A 33 -18.73 -2.77 -1.55
CA LEU A 33 -17.69 -3.78 -1.42
C LEU A 33 -16.31 -3.23 -1.78
N HIS A 34 -15.37 -3.31 -0.83
CA HIS A 34 -13.95 -3.08 -1.04
C HIS A 34 -13.31 -4.34 -1.59
N GLN A 35 -12.83 -4.27 -2.82
CA GLN A 35 -12.19 -5.37 -3.52
C GLN A 35 -10.68 -5.20 -3.47
N VAL A 36 -9.97 -6.23 -3.02
CA VAL A 36 -8.51 -6.27 -2.97
C VAL A 36 -8.01 -7.50 -3.71
N LEU A 37 -7.44 -7.29 -4.89
CA LEU A 37 -6.70 -8.32 -5.60
C LEU A 37 -5.30 -8.43 -4.98
N VAL A 38 -4.92 -9.65 -4.61
CA VAL A 38 -3.65 -9.98 -3.97
C VAL A 38 -2.80 -10.83 -4.91
N GLU A 39 -1.58 -10.36 -5.19
CA GLU A 39 -0.58 -11.07 -5.98
C GLU A 39 0.75 -11.15 -5.22
N PRO A 40 1.56 -12.21 -5.40
CA PRO A 40 1.30 -13.39 -6.22
C PRO A 40 0.36 -14.40 -5.52
N LYS A 41 -0.47 -15.09 -6.31
CA LYS A 41 -1.45 -16.08 -5.83
C LYS A 41 -0.86 -17.13 -4.89
N ILE A 42 0.31 -17.67 -5.22
CA ILE A 42 0.95 -18.75 -4.47
C ILE A 42 1.19 -18.32 -3.01
N GLU A 43 1.66 -17.10 -2.80
CA GLU A 43 1.91 -16.54 -1.47
C GLU A 43 0.59 -16.26 -0.74
N PHE A 44 -0.40 -15.69 -1.42
CA PHE A 44 -1.74 -15.47 -0.88
C PHE A 44 -2.39 -16.77 -0.34
N GLU A 45 -2.25 -17.87 -1.06
CA GLU A 45 -2.91 -19.14 -0.70
C GLU A 45 -2.14 -19.96 0.35
N SER A 46 -0.81 -19.85 0.38
CA SER A 46 0.05 -20.68 1.25
C SER A 46 0.52 -19.98 2.53
N ASN A 47 0.59 -18.64 2.56
CA ASN A 47 1.08 -17.92 3.72
C ASN A 47 0.00 -17.77 4.80
N LYS A 48 0.03 -18.68 5.78
CA LYS A 48 -0.92 -18.70 6.91
C LYS A 48 -0.83 -17.48 7.82
N VAL A 49 0.34 -16.86 7.92
CA VAL A 49 0.51 -15.65 8.75
C VAL A 49 -0.19 -14.48 8.09
N PHE A 50 0.02 -14.30 6.78
CA PHE A 50 -0.69 -13.30 5.99
C PHE A 50 -2.22 -13.49 6.08
N GLN A 51 -2.72 -14.73 5.96
CA GLN A 51 -4.16 -15.02 6.04
C GLN A 51 -4.77 -14.62 7.38
N ASN A 52 -4.02 -14.74 8.48
CA ASN A 52 -4.49 -14.29 9.79
C ASN A 52 -4.52 -12.76 9.88
N ASP A 53 -3.46 -12.07 9.43
CA ASP A 53 -3.41 -10.60 9.44
C ASP A 53 -4.48 -9.98 8.52
N GLU A 54 -4.77 -10.64 7.39
CA GLU A 54 -5.86 -10.30 6.48
C GLU A 54 -7.23 -10.44 7.15
N ALA A 55 -7.45 -11.56 7.86
CA ALA A 55 -8.68 -11.81 8.60
C ALA A 55 -8.89 -10.80 9.73
N ASP A 56 -7.84 -10.43 10.46
CA ASP A 56 -7.88 -9.42 11.50
C ASP A 56 -8.25 -8.05 10.91
N LEU A 57 -7.63 -7.66 9.79
CA LEU A 57 -7.96 -6.41 9.10
C LEU A 57 -9.41 -6.39 8.61
N THR A 58 -9.91 -7.53 8.10
CA THR A 58 -11.30 -7.69 7.64
C THR A 58 -12.27 -7.55 8.80
N PHE A 59 -12.00 -8.24 9.91
CA PHE A 59 -12.84 -8.19 11.11
C PHE A 59 -12.90 -6.79 11.70
N ASP A 60 -11.77 -6.10 11.82
CA ASP A 60 -11.73 -4.72 12.31
C ASP A 60 -12.49 -3.78 11.37
N PHE A 61 -12.36 -3.98 10.05
CA PHE A 61 -13.05 -3.17 9.06
C PHE A 61 -14.58 -3.30 9.17
N ASP A 62 -15.09 -4.53 9.18
CA ASP A 62 -16.54 -4.80 9.21
C ASP A 62 -17.20 -4.24 10.48
N ASN A 63 -16.47 -4.24 11.60
CA ASN A 63 -16.94 -3.64 12.85
C ASN A 63 -16.99 -2.10 12.81
N LEU A 64 -16.10 -1.46 12.04
CA LEU A 64 -15.97 0.00 12.01
C LEU A 64 -16.80 0.65 10.89
N PHE A 65 -17.06 -0.04 9.79
CA PHE A 65 -17.58 0.56 8.55
C PHE A 65 -18.87 -0.07 8.02
N PHE A 66 -19.70 -0.68 8.88
CA PHE A 66 -21.00 -1.20 8.45
C PHE A 66 -21.86 -0.12 7.75
N PRO A 67 -22.47 -0.39 6.57
CA PRO A 67 -22.67 -1.69 5.93
C PRO A 67 -21.65 -2.05 4.83
N GLU A 68 -20.50 -1.37 4.76
CA GLU A 68 -19.43 -1.71 3.83
C GLU A 68 -18.75 -3.03 4.24
N SER A 69 -18.17 -3.75 3.27
CA SER A 69 -17.40 -4.98 3.52
C SER A 69 -16.13 -5.03 2.68
N ILE A 70 -15.17 -5.85 3.07
CA ILE A 70 -13.94 -6.08 2.31
C ILE A 70 -13.85 -7.54 1.82
N LEU A 71 -13.31 -7.71 0.62
CA LEU A 71 -13.01 -9.00 0.02
C LEU A 71 -11.61 -9.01 -0.59
N PHE A 72 -10.76 -9.90 -0.07
CA PHE A 72 -9.48 -10.25 -0.67
C PHE A 72 -9.65 -11.45 -1.60
N PHE A 73 -8.96 -11.41 -2.75
CA PHE A 73 -9.02 -12.49 -3.72
C PHE A 73 -7.76 -12.52 -4.59
N SER A 74 -7.52 -13.66 -5.26
CA SER A 74 -6.44 -13.83 -6.24
C SER A 74 -6.99 -13.81 -7.67
N LYS A 75 -6.09 -13.67 -8.65
CA LYS A 75 -6.41 -13.48 -10.08
C LYS A 75 -7.29 -14.58 -10.72
N ASP A 76 -7.36 -15.77 -10.11
CA ASP A 76 -8.15 -16.90 -10.62
C ASP A 76 -9.59 -16.94 -10.06
N SER A 77 -9.98 -15.92 -9.28
CA SER A 77 -11.33 -15.79 -8.73
C SER A 77 -12.32 -15.34 -9.80
N LEU A 78 -13.62 -15.54 -9.56
CA LEU A 78 -14.69 -15.07 -10.45
C LEU A 78 -14.79 -13.53 -10.52
N ILE A 79 -14.14 -12.85 -9.58
CA ILE A 79 -14.13 -11.40 -9.44
C ILE A 79 -12.82 -10.89 -10.02
N SER A 80 -12.89 -9.78 -10.77
CA SER A 80 -11.71 -9.12 -11.34
C SER A 80 -11.75 -7.63 -11.07
N ILE A 81 -10.58 -7.04 -10.84
CA ILE A 81 -10.40 -5.59 -10.83
C ILE A 81 -9.98 -5.16 -12.23
N ASN A 82 -10.85 -4.41 -12.91
CA ASN A 82 -10.61 -3.95 -14.27
C ASN A 82 -9.97 -2.55 -14.30
N SER A 83 -10.20 -1.75 -13.27
CA SER A 83 -9.69 -0.38 -13.15
C SER A 83 -9.41 -0.07 -11.67
N PRO A 84 -8.24 -0.44 -11.14
CA PRO A 84 -7.91 -0.19 -9.75
C PRO A 84 -7.86 1.30 -9.45
N GLU A 85 -8.41 1.72 -8.30
CA GLU A 85 -8.25 3.09 -7.80
C GLU A 85 -6.80 3.34 -7.36
N PHE A 86 -6.13 2.31 -6.83
CA PHE A 86 -4.70 2.34 -6.57
C PHE A 86 -4.10 0.93 -6.57
N ILE A 87 -2.78 0.88 -6.79
CA ILE A 87 -1.97 -0.33 -6.71
C ILE A 87 -0.83 -0.06 -5.73
N LEU A 88 -0.62 -0.97 -4.79
CA LEU A 88 0.47 -0.94 -3.82
C LEU A 88 1.39 -2.12 -4.08
N TYR A 89 2.68 -1.85 -4.23
CA TYR A 89 3.73 -2.83 -4.35
C TYR A 89 4.98 -2.24 -3.70
N THR A 90 5.92 -3.08 -3.28
CA THR A 90 7.23 -2.60 -2.87
C THR A 90 8.02 -2.32 -4.14
N PRO A 91 8.27 -1.05 -4.54
CA PRO A 91 9.28 -0.82 -5.55
C PRO A 91 10.59 -1.35 -4.96
N TYR A 92 11.31 -2.22 -5.67
CA TYR A 92 12.68 -2.59 -5.30
C TYR A 92 13.38 -1.33 -4.79
N MET A 93 13.78 -1.34 -3.52
CA MET A 93 14.34 -0.17 -2.86
C MET A 93 15.53 0.33 -3.68
N VAL A 94 15.33 1.40 -4.44
CA VAL A 94 16.41 2.38 -4.62
C VAL A 94 16.39 3.15 -3.31
N GLU A 95 17.42 2.95 -2.49
CA GLU A 95 17.66 3.69 -1.26
C GLU A 95 17.45 5.19 -1.46
N VAL A 96 16.27 5.70 -1.13
CA VAL A 96 16.11 7.01 -0.51
C VAL A 96 14.97 6.88 0.48
N LEU A 97 15.34 6.83 1.76
CA LEU A 97 14.46 7.23 2.84
C LEU A 97 13.91 8.62 2.51
N PHE A 98 12.75 8.69 1.86
CA PHE A 98 11.96 9.92 1.87
C PHE A 98 11.36 10.02 3.27
N ASP A 99 12.19 10.62 4.13
CA ASP A 99 11.85 11.18 5.42
C ASP A 99 10.55 11.99 5.27
N TYR A 100 9.42 11.37 5.63
CA TYR A 100 8.14 12.07 5.80
C TYR A 100 8.19 12.88 7.11
N SER A 101 9.12 13.82 7.17
CA SER A 101 9.14 14.93 8.12
C SER A 101 9.68 16.19 7.44
N LEU A 102 8.88 16.78 6.55
CA LEU A 102 9.07 18.17 6.13
C LEU A 102 7.86 19.06 6.43
N LYS A 103 7.22 18.82 7.58
CA LYS A 103 6.59 19.91 8.35
C LYS A 103 7.63 20.44 9.34
N ASN A 104 8.62 21.18 8.86
CA ASN A 104 9.40 22.22 9.59
C ASN A 104 10.82 22.47 9.00
N ILE A 105 10.92 22.80 7.71
CA ILE A 105 12.09 23.58 7.23
C ILE A 105 11.57 24.77 6.43
N LYS A 106 11.00 25.73 7.14
CA LYS A 106 11.19 27.14 6.77
C LYS A 106 12.41 27.59 7.53
N ASP A 107 13.60 27.44 6.96
CA ASP A 107 14.73 28.31 7.28
C ASP A 107 15.86 28.18 6.25
N LYS A 108 15.98 29.25 5.45
CA LYS A 108 17.18 29.82 4.81
C LYS A 108 18.18 28.86 4.14
N ALA A 109 18.01 28.68 2.83
CA ALA A 109 19.13 28.36 1.95
C ALA A 109 19.89 29.65 1.59
N TYR A 110 21.05 29.86 2.21
CA TYR A 110 22.15 30.63 1.60
C TYR A 110 22.98 29.64 0.79
N LEU A 111 23.05 29.84 -0.53
CA LEU A 111 24.02 29.18 -1.41
C LEU A 111 24.94 30.27 -1.97
N SER A 112 26.11 30.47 -1.34
CA SER A 112 27.35 30.83 -2.04
C SER A 112 28.16 29.53 -2.08
N GLY A 113 28.58 28.99 -3.21
CA GLY A 113 29.38 29.63 -4.24
C GLY A 113 30.74 28.92 -4.23
N GLU A 114 31.02 28.19 -5.32
CA GLU A 114 32.32 27.67 -5.79
C GLU A 114 32.88 26.38 -5.17
N ASN A 115 32.81 25.28 -5.93
CA ASN A 115 33.70 24.11 -5.77
C ASN A 115 34.54 23.96 -7.06
N ASN A 116 35.82 24.28 -6.95
CA ASN A 116 36.85 24.04 -7.97
C ASN A 116 37.22 22.55 -8.01
N TYR A 117 36.95 21.86 -9.11
CA TYR A 117 37.51 20.53 -9.37
C TYR A 117 38.80 20.67 -10.17
N ALA A 118 39.96 20.48 -9.54
CA ALA A 118 41.23 20.29 -10.23
C ALA A 118 41.39 18.82 -10.62
N LEU A 119 41.37 18.58 -11.94
CA LEU A 119 41.68 17.32 -12.60
C LEU A 119 43.19 17.05 -12.46
N ALA A 120 43.58 15.94 -11.85
CA ALA A 120 44.97 15.45 -11.91
C ALA A 120 45.15 14.67 -13.23
N ALA A 121 46.03 15.17 -14.09
CA ALA A 121 46.60 14.46 -15.24
C ALA A 121 48.09 14.80 -15.31
#